data_AF-A0A968MJL3-F1
#
_entry.id   AF-A0A968MJL3-F1
#
_cell.length_a   1.000
_cell.length_b   1.000
_cell.length_c   1.000
_cell.angle_alpha   90.00
_cell.angle_beta   90.00
_cell.angle_gamma   90.00
#
_symmetry.space_group_name_H-M   'P 1'
#
loop_
_entity.id
_entity.type
_entity.pdbx_description
1 polymer ?
#
loop_
_entity_poly.entity_id
_entity_poly.type
_entity_poly.pdbx_seq_one_letter_code
_entity_poly.pdbx_strand_id
1 'polypeptide(L)'
;MEVRTPNQSVSIDNLAATYCISAPAFVRYWAALAGGTFSGPGVSGNNFNPSVAGLGTHIIRYTYDDGNCLTTISRSVTVVPAPLAASFTGLPNAYCVQAAPLTLTGNPAGGVFSGPGISGNTFDPAAAGLGTHTILILIPKTTVQVLPAKISW
;
A
#
# COMPACT_ATOMS: atom_id res chain seq x y z
N MET A 1 -27.45 40.33 -12.69
CA MET A 1 -28.12 39.02 -12.77
C MET A 1 -27.06 38.06 -13.29
N GLU A 2 -26.33 37.42 -12.38
CA GLU A 2 -25.18 36.59 -12.77
C GLU A 2 -25.70 35.24 -13.26
N VAL A 3 -25.33 34.92 -14.49
CA VAL A 3 -25.71 33.70 -15.19
C VAL A 3 -25.10 32.52 -14.44
N ARG A 4 -25.93 31.76 -13.71
CA ARG A 4 -25.54 30.44 -13.20
C ARG A 4 -25.34 29.54 -14.42
N THR A 5 -24.09 29.25 -14.79
CA THR A 5 -23.81 28.24 -15.81
C THR A 5 -24.38 26.90 -15.33
N PRO A 6 -25.25 26.24 -16.11
CA PRO A 6 -25.71 24.91 -15.77
C PRO A 6 -24.53 23.96 -15.99
N ASN A 7 -24.28 23.06 -15.03
CA ASN A 7 -23.29 21.98 -15.12
C ASN A 7 -21.86 22.30 -14.61
N GLN A 8 -21.73 22.81 -13.39
CA GLN A 8 -20.52 22.55 -12.62
C GLN A 8 -20.70 21.23 -11.87
N SER A 9 -20.23 20.14 -12.48
CA SER A 9 -20.23 18.82 -11.86
C SER A 9 -19.45 18.88 -10.54
N VAL A 10 -20.10 18.55 -9.43
CA VAL A 10 -19.41 18.46 -8.15
C VAL A 10 -18.46 17.25 -8.23
N SER A 11 -17.17 17.49 -8.11
CA SER A 11 -16.12 16.46 -8.06
C SER A 11 -15.35 16.56 -6.75
N ILE A 12 -14.90 15.41 -6.24
CA ILE A 12 -13.86 15.36 -5.20
C ILE A 12 -12.55 15.15 -5.95
N ASP A 13 -11.65 16.14 -5.91
CA ASP A 13 -10.39 16.11 -6.65
C ASP A 13 -9.20 15.83 -5.72
N ASN A 14 -8.11 15.28 -6.28
CA ASN A 14 -6.91 14.87 -5.54
C ASN A 14 -7.11 13.79 -4.46
N LEU A 15 -8.21 13.04 -4.56
CA LEU A 15 -8.40 11.80 -3.79
C LEU A 15 -7.97 10.60 -4.64
N ALA A 16 -6.89 9.94 -4.25
CA ALA A 16 -6.43 8.72 -4.91
C ALA A 16 -7.34 7.54 -4.56
N ALA A 17 -7.45 6.58 -5.48
CA ALA A 17 -8.25 5.38 -5.25
C ALA A 17 -7.65 4.44 -4.19
N THR A 18 -6.34 4.54 -3.94
CA THR A 18 -5.61 3.63 -3.03
C THR A 18 -4.56 4.38 -2.22
N TYR A 19 -4.50 4.09 -0.92
CA TYR A 19 -3.45 4.55 0.00
C TYR A 19 -2.87 3.41 0.84
N CYS A 20 -1.59 3.50 1.19
CA CYS A 20 -1.01 2.65 2.22
C CYS A 20 -1.46 3.15 3.61
N ILE A 21 -1.68 2.24 4.55
CA ILE A 21 -2.02 2.59 5.94
C ILE A 21 -0.94 3.46 6.62
N SER A 22 0.30 3.36 6.18
CA SER A 22 1.44 4.17 6.64
C SER A 22 1.71 5.42 5.80
N ALA A 23 0.85 5.74 4.83
CA ALA A 23 1.01 6.95 4.04
C ALA A 23 0.82 8.21 4.92
N PRO A 24 1.56 9.30 4.65
CA PRO A 24 1.44 10.51 5.44
C PRO A 24 0.01 11.06 5.41
N ALA A 25 -0.47 11.48 6.58
CA ALA A 25 -1.87 11.80 6.91
C ALA A 25 -2.48 13.03 6.19
N PHE A 26 -1.74 13.68 5.30
CA PHE A 26 -2.09 14.99 4.77
C PHE A 26 -2.15 14.99 3.25
N VAL A 27 -3.08 14.22 2.69
CA VAL A 27 -3.52 14.48 1.32
C VAL A 27 -4.57 15.57 1.38
N ARG A 28 -4.24 16.74 0.83
CA ARG A 28 -5.16 17.87 0.73
C ARG A 28 -6.03 17.65 -0.51
N TYR A 29 -7.28 17.27 -0.29
CA TYR A 29 -8.28 17.24 -1.35
C TYR A 29 -9.12 18.51 -1.29
N TRP A 30 -9.82 18.77 -2.38
CA TRP A 30 -10.74 19.89 -2.50
C TRP A 30 -11.93 19.47 -3.35
N ALA A 31 -13.03 20.19 -3.21
CA ALA A 31 -14.21 20.01 -4.04
C ALA A 31 -14.33 21.19 -5.00
N ALA A 32 -14.86 20.93 -6.20
CA ALA A 32 -15.07 21.96 -7.21
C ALA A 32 -16.01 23.10 -6.75
N LEU A 33 -16.87 22.83 -5.75
CA LEU A 33 -17.70 23.84 -5.08
C LEU A 33 -17.10 24.21 -3.72
N ALA A 34 -17.03 25.50 -3.39
CA ALA A 34 -16.60 25.96 -2.07
C ALA A 34 -17.77 25.98 -1.08
N GLY A 35 -17.53 25.64 0.19
CA GLY A 35 -18.52 25.76 1.28
C GLY A 35 -19.19 24.46 1.73
N GLY A 36 -18.96 23.33 1.06
CA GLY A 36 -19.43 22.03 1.52
C GLY A 36 -18.47 21.36 2.49
N THR A 37 -18.91 20.25 3.06
CA THR A 37 -18.19 19.51 4.09
C THR A 37 -17.85 18.09 3.63
N PHE A 38 -16.64 17.64 3.97
CA PHE A 38 -16.23 16.26 3.76
C PHE A 38 -16.54 15.42 5.00
N SER A 39 -16.97 14.18 4.78
CA SER A 39 -17.22 13.20 5.83
C SER A 39 -16.82 11.79 5.40
N GLY A 40 -16.49 10.95 6.38
CA GLY A 40 -16.09 9.56 6.16
C GLY A 40 -14.99 9.11 7.12
N PRO A 41 -14.66 7.81 7.14
CA PRO A 41 -13.54 7.30 7.92
C PRO A 41 -12.23 8.01 7.58
N GLY A 42 -11.46 8.40 8.58
CA GLY A 42 -10.18 9.09 8.39
C GLY A 42 -10.25 10.52 7.87
N VAL A 43 -11.44 11.10 7.68
CA VAL A 43 -11.61 12.50 7.25
C VAL A 43 -11.49 13.45 8.43
N SER A 44 -10.64 14.47 8.30
CA SER A 44 -10.56 15.60 9.21
C SER A 44 -10.41 16.89 8.41
N GLY A 45 -11.44 17.75 8.41
CA GLY A 45 -11.50 18.92 7.54
C GLY A 45 -11.41 18.52 6.05
N ASN A 46 -10.36 18.99 5.37
CA ASN A 46 -10.08 18.69 3.96
C ASN A 46 -8.90 17.70 3.81
N ASN A 47 -8.66 16.89 4.85
CA ASN A 47 -7.55 15.95 4.92
C ASN A 47 -8.04 14.53 5.19
N PHE A 48 -7.36 13.54 4.63
CA PHE A 48 -7.69 12.12 4.77
C PHE A 48 -6.48 11.44 5.36
N ASN A 49 -6.68 10.81 6.51
CA ASN A 49 -5.70 10.03 7.21
C ASN A 49 -6.01 8.53 7.04
N PRO A 50 -5.24 7.81 6.19
CA PRO A 50 -5.41 6.38 5.97
C PRO A 50 -5.26 5.56 7.26
N SER A 51 -4.41 6.00 8.21
CA SER A 51 -4.19 5.28 9.47
C SER A 51 -5.40 5.34 10.38
N VAL A 52 -6.19 6.42 10.31
CA VAL A 52 -7.44 6.59 11.08
C VAL A 52 -8.61 5.91 10.38
N ALA A 53 -8.63 5.89 9.04
CA ALA A 53 -9.63 5.14 8.28
C ALA A 53 -9.51 3.62 8.52
N GLY A 54 -8.29 3.11 8.68
CA GLY A 54 -8.02 1.69 8.88
C GLY A 54 -8.02 0.90 7.56
N LEU A 55 -7.64 -0.38 7.60
CA LEU A 55 -7.56 -1.22 6.40
C LEU A 55 -8.94 -1.48 5.77
N GLY A 56 -8.97 -1.56 4.44
CA GLY A 56 -10.18 -1.87 3.67
C GLY A 56 -10.68 -0.70 2.84
N THR A 57 -11.88 -0.88 2.27
CA THR A 57 -12.50 0.11 1.38
C THR A 57 -13.43 1.02 2.17
N HIS A 58 -13.21 2.32 2.05
CA HIS A 58 -13.97 3.38 2.72
C HIS A 58 -14.64 4.29 1.71
N ILE A 59 -15.78 4.86 2.09
CA ILE A 59 -16.51 5.83 1.27
C ILE A 59 -16.34 7.20 1.88
N ILE A 60 -15.76 8.12 1.10
CA ILE A 60 -15.63 9.54 1.42
C ILE A 60 -16.78 10.28 0.75
N ARG A 61 -17.49 11.11 1.51
CA ARG A 61 -18.63 11.89 1.04
C ARG A 61 -18.31 13.38 1.10
N TYR A 62 -18.82 14.12 0.14
CA TYR A 62 -18.82 15.58 0.13
C TYR A 62 -20.26 16.06 0.00
N THR A 63 -20.69 16.92 0.92
CA THR A 63 -22.03 17.47 0.96
C THR A 63 -21.97 18.99 0.89
N TYR A 64 -22.67 19.56 -0.09
CA TYR A 64 -22.80 21.00 -0.30
C TYR A 64 -24.27 21.40 -0.23
N ASP A 65 -24.59 22.43 0.55
CA ASP A 65 -25.94 22.98 0.70
C ASP A 65 -25.87 24.50 0.52
N ASP A 66 -26.55 25.03 -0.51
CA ASP A 66 -26.67 26.47 -0.74
C ASP A 66 -27.96 27.07 -0.18
N GLY A 67 -28.67 26.31 0.67
CA GLY A 67 -29.98 26.66 1.23
C GLY A 67 -31.16 26.41 0.28
N ASN A 68 -30.88 26.19 -1.01
CA ASN A 68 -31.89 25.87 -2.03
C ASN A 68 -31.71 24.47 -2.61
N CYS A 69 -30.48 23.95 -2.63
CA CYS A 69 -30.14 22.66 -3.21
C CYS A 69 -29.07 21.95 -2.39
N LEU A 70 -29.43 20.76 -1.89
CA LEU A 70 -28.51 19.83 -1.24
C LEU A 70 -27.89 18.91 -2.29
N THR A 71 -26.59 18.99 -2.49
CA THR A 71 -25.82 18.10 -3.37
C THR A 71 -24.88 17.23 -2.55
N THR A 72 -24.92 15.92 -2.76
CA THR A 72 -23.97 14.98 -2.15
C THR A 72 -23.31 14.12 -3.21
N ILE A 73 -21.98 14.01 -3.13
CA ILE A 73 -21.18 13.11 -3.96
C ILE A 73 -20.32 12.21 -3.08
N SER A 74 -19.89 11.08 -3.62
CA SER A 74 -19.05 10.14 -2.90
C SER A 74 -17.93 9.59 -3.78
N ARG A 75 -16.82 9.22 -3.15
CA ARG A 75 -15.72 8.48 -3.77
C ARG A 75 -15.26 7.36 -2.85
N SER A 76 -14.96 6.21 -3.45
CA SER A 76 -14.35 5.08 -2.74
C SER A 76 -12.84 5.26 -2.65
N VAL A 77 -12.28 4.84 -1.52
CA VAL A 77 -10.85 4.83 -1.23
C VAL A 77 -10.50 3.51 -0.58
N THR A 78 -9.47 2.84 -1.08
CA THR A 78 -8.98 1.59 -0.50
C THR A 78 -7.70 1.84 0.29
N VAL A 79 -7.72 1.51 1.58
CA VAL A 79 -6.52 1.53 2.42
C VAL A 79 -5.94 0.13 2.47
N VAL A 80 -4.72 -0.01 1.97
CA VAL A 80 -3.99 -1.28 1.92
C VAL A 80 -2.92 -1.35 3.01
N PRO A 81 -2.54 -2.56 3.44
CA PRO A 81 -1.41 -2.73 4.35
C PRO A 81 -0.13 -2.10 3.80
N ALA A 82 0.71 -1.61 4.70
CA ALA A 82 2.05 -1.17 4.32
C ALA A 82 2.85 -2.37 3.77
N PRO A 83 3.80 -2.15 2.85
CA PRO A 83 4.79 -3.16 2.53
C PRO A 83 5.44 -3.62 3.83
N LEU A 84 5.43 -4.93 4.08
CA LEU A 84 6.15 -5.50 5.23
C LEU A 84 7.63 -5.17 5.03
N ALA A 85 8.23 -4.48 6.00
CA ALA A 85 9.68 -4.30 6.02
C ALA A 85 10.31 -5.68 6.18
N ALA A 86 11.04 -6.14 5.17
CA ALA A 86 11.72 -7.41 5.18
C ALA A 86 13.17 -7.22 5.59
N SER A 87 13.63 -8.05 6.52
CA SER A 87 15.01 -8.13 6.98
C SER A 87 15.38 -9.60 7.13
N PHE A 88 16.67 -9.91 7.27
CA PHE A 88 17.10 -11.26 7.57
C PHE A 88 18.37 -11.25 8.43
N THR A 89 18.57 -12.35 9.15
CA THR A 89 19.76 -12.61 9.97
C THR A 89 20.43 -13.92 9.53
N GLY A 90 21.64 -14.17 10.02
CA GLY A 90 22.39 -15.39 9.71
C GLY A 90 23.43 -15.21 8.59
N LEU A 91 23.57 -14.01 8.02
CA LEU A 91 24.64 -13.66 7.10
C LEU A 91 25.57 -12.61 7.72
N PRO A 92 26.82 -12.98 8.06
CA PRO A 92 27.79 -12.02 8.58
C PRO A 92 28.38 -11.14 7.47
N ASN A 93 28.94 -9.99 7.86
CA ASN A 93 29.45 -8.97 6.93
C ASN A 93 30.68 -9.42 6.12
N ALA A 94 31.45 -10.40 6.61
CA ALA A 94 32.56 -11.00 5.91
C ALA A 94 32.62 -12.50 6.23
N TYR A 95 32.79 -13.34 5.21
CA TYR A 95 32.82 -14.80 5.34
C TYR A 95 33.89 -15.44 4.46
N CYS A 96 34.41 -16.59 4.88
CA CYS A 96 35.37 -17.36 4.10
C CYS A 96 34.65 -18.15 3.00
N VAL A 97 35.21 -18.18 1.79
CA VAL A 97 34.65 -18.93 0.65
C VAL A 97 34.56 -20.44 0.90
N GLN A 98 35.34 -20.98 1.83
CA GLN A 98 35.35 -22.40 2.21
C GLN A 98 34.56 -22.68 3.50
N ALA A 99 33.85 -21.70 4.04
CA ALA A 99 33.03 -21.91 5.23
C ALA A 99 31.82 -22.79 4.92
N ALA A 100 31.31 -23.47 5.94
CA ALA A 100 30.10 -24.27 5.81
C ALA A 100 28.88 -23.40 5.42
N PRO A 101 27.89 -23.96 4.71
CA PRO A 101 26.67 -23.24 4.38
C PRO A 101 25.92 -22.73 5.61
N LEU A 102 25.31 -21.55 5.50
CA LEU A 102 24.61 -20.86 6.58
C LEU A 102 23.11 -20.81 6.31
N THR A 103 22.31 -21.08 7.34
CA THR A 103 20.86 -20.91 7.25
C THR A 103 20.49 -19.45 7.55
N LEU A 104 19.83 -18.81 6.60
CA LEU A 104 19.27 -17.47 6.73
C LEU A 104 17.88 -17.54 7.37
N THR A 105 17.61 -16.59 8.26
CA THR A 105 16.29 -16.44 8.90
C THR A 105 15.68 -15.11 8.48
N GLY A 106 14.56 -15.18 7.77
CA GLY A 106 13.81 -14.00 7.34
C GLY A 106 12.92 -13.45 8.45
N ASN A 107 12.78 -12.13 8.48
CA ASN A 107 11.82 -11.42 9.31
C ASN A 107 11.06 -10.40 8.45
N PRO A 108 9.77 -10.61 8.18
CA PRO A 108 8.92 -11.68 8.68
C PRO A 108 9.27 -13.08 8.10
N ALA A 109 8.90 -14.14 8.83
CA ALA A 109 9.13 -15.51 8.38
C ALA A 109 8.32 -15.85 7.11
N GLY A 110 8.81 -16.78 6.30
CA GLY A 110 8.17 -17.20 5.04
C GLY A 110 8.61 -16.40 3.80
N GLY A 111 9.67 -15.59 3.93
CA GLY A 111 10.33 -14.96 2.79
C GLY A 111 11.09 -15.96 1.91
N VAL A 112 11.22 -15.63 0.63
CA VAL A 112 12.05 -16.35 -0.34
C VAL A 112 13.36 -15.59 -0.52
N PHE A 113 14.48 -16.26 -0.27
CA PHE A 113 15.81 -15.70 -0.50
C PHE A 113 16.22 -15.86 -1.96
N SER A 114 16.94 -14.87 -2.49
CA SER A 114 17.50 -14.87 -3.84
C SER A 114 18.86 -14.20 -3.86
N GLY A 115 19.80 -14.75 -4.63
CA GLY A 115 21.14 -14.23 -4.80
C GLY A 115 22.18 -15.33 -5.03
N PRO A 116 23.45 -14.96 -5.28
CA PRO A 116 24.54 -15.92 -5.44
C PRO A 116 24.67 -16.84 -4.23
N GLY A 117 24.85 -18.15 -4.47
CA GLY A 117 25.00 -19.15 -3.41
C GLY A 117 23.74 -19.47 -2.60
N ILE A 118 22.57 -18.94 -2.95
CA ILE A 118 21.32 -19.23 -2.23
C ILE A 118 20.65 -20.50 -2.78
N SER A 119 20.33 -21.43 -1.88
CA SER A 119 19.47 -22.59 -2.14
C SER A 119 18.45 -22.71 -1.00
N GLY A 120 17.18 -22.45 -1.30
CA GLY A 120 16.13 -22.34 -0.28
C GLY A 120 16.42 -21.21 0.71
N ASN A 121 16.63 -21.55 1.98
CA ASN A 121 17.03 -20.61 3.04
C ASN A 121 18.52 -20.71 3.39
N THR A 122 19.31 -21.43 2.59
CA THR A 122 20.72 -21.68 2.87
C THR A 122 21.60 -20.88 1.93
N PHE A 123 22.56 -20.16 2.47
CA PHE A 123 23.64 -19.50 1.74
C PHE A 123 24.90 -20.37 1.77
N ASP A 124 25.40 -20.74 0.60
CA ASP A 124 26.66 -21.45 0.40
C ASP A 124 27.73 -20.47 -0.13
N PRO A 125 28.74 -20.10 0.70
CA PRO A 125 29.83 -19.20 0.28
C PRO A 125 30.66 -19.76 -0.88
N ALA A 126 30.82 -21.08 -0.98
CA ALA A 126 31.61 -21.70 -2.04
C ALA A 126 30.89 -21.58 -3.39
N ALA A 127 29.56 -21.71 -3.39
CA ALA A 127 28.72 -21.52 -4.56
C ALA A 127 28.57 -20.03 -4.95
N ALA A 128 28.61 -19.11 -3.98
CA ALA A 128 28.62 -17.67 -4.26
C ALA A 128 29.97 -17.21 -4.87
N GLY A 129 31.08 -17.80 -4.41
CA GLY A 129 32.42 -17.45 -4.87
C GLY A 129 32.97 -16.17 -4.23
N LEU A 130 34.20 -15.80 -4.58
CA LEU A 130 34.86 -14.60 -4.06
C LEU A 130 34.19 -13.33 -4.59
N GLY A 131 34.01 -12.34 -3.72
CA GLY A 131 33.46 -11.03 -4.08
C GLY A 131 32.40 -10.55 -3.09
N THR A 132 31.86 -9.37 -3.38
CA THR A 132 30.71 -8.83 -2.66
C THR A 132 29.44 -9.25 -3.38
N HIS A 133 28.55 -9.94 -2.68
CA HIS A 133 27.28 -10.44 -3.23
C HIS A 133 26.09 -9.77 -2.54
N THR A 134 25.08 -9.44 -3.33
CA THR A 134 23.82 -8.91 -2.82
C THR A 134 22.81 -10.05 -2.69
N ILE A 135 22.31 -10.26 -1.47
CA ILE A 135 21.23 -11.21 -1.18
C ILE A 135 19.94 -10.44 -0.93
N LEU A 136 18.87 -10.87 -1.59
CA LEU A 136 17.54 -10.30 -1.49
C LEU A 136 16.61 -11.27 -0.76
N ILE A 137 15.70 -10.73 0.05
CA ILE A 137 14.57 -11.46 0.61
C ILE A 137 13.28 -10.86 0.05
N LEU A 138 12.41 -11.71 -0.50
CA LEU A 138 11.08 -11.33 -0.97
C LEU A 138 10.03 -11.97 -0.07
N ILE A 139 9.25 -11.15 0.62
CA ILE A 139 8.07 -11.64 1.32
C ILE A 139 6.92 -11.64 0.31
N PRO A 140 6.40 -12.82 -0.12
CA PRO A 140 5.22 -12.82 -0.95
C PRO A 140 4.10 -12.09 -0.20
N LYS A 141 3.47 -11.12 -0.87
CA LYS A 141 2.27 -10.47 -0.34
C LYS A 141 1.33 -11.60 0.06
N THR A 142 0.85 -11.61 1.29
CA THR A 142 0.03 -12.69 1.90
C THR A 142 -1.28 -12.97 1.14
N THR A 143 -1.53 -12.32 0.00
CA THR A 143 -2.66 -12.59 -0.86
C THR A 143 -2.33 -13.71 -1.85
N VAL A 144 -2.49 -14.95 -1.40
CA VAL A 144 -2.73 -16.07 -2.33
C VAL A 144 -4.14 -15.88 -2.89
N GLN A 145 -4.28 -15.14 -4.00
CA GLN A 145 -5.52 -15.15 -4.78
C GLN A 145 -5.61 -16.51 -5.50
N VAL A 146 -6.20 -17.49 -4.84
CA VAL A 146 -6.68 -18.71 -5.50
C VAL A 146 -7.98 -18.37 -6.22
N LEU A 147 -7.90 -18.09 -7.52
CA LEU A 147 -9.09 -18.07 -8.38
C LEU A 147 -9.54 -19.52 -8.61
N PRO A 148 -10.77 -19.91 -8.23
CA PRO A 148 -11.25 -21.24 -8.55
C PRO A 148 -11.40 -21.39 -10.07
N ALA A 149 -10.66 -22.33 -10.67
CA ALA A 149 -10.92 -22.78 -12.03
C ALA A 149 -12.17 -23.66 -12.00
N LYS A 150 -13.31 -23.14 -12.49
CA LYS A 150 -14.45 -23.99 -12.83
C LYS A 150 -14.08 -24.75 -14.10
N ILE A 151 -13.82 -26.05 -13.98
CA ILE A 151 -13.89 -26.96 -15.11
C ILE A 151 -15.37 -27.36 -15.22
N SER A 152 -16.07 -26.80 -16.20
CA SER A 152 -17.41 -27.26 -16.59
C SER A 152 -17.28 -28.38 -17.63
N TRP A 153 -18.23 -29.31 -17.59
CA TRP A 153 -18.35 -30.47 -18.50
C TRP A 153 -18.38 -30.09 -19.97
#